data_AF-A0A258JH24-F1
#
_entry.id   AF-A0A258JH24-F1
#
_cell.length_a   1.000
_cell.length_b   1.000
_cell.length_c   1.000
_cell.angle_alpha   90.00
_cell.angle_beta   90.00
_cell.angle_gamma   90.00
#
_symmetry.space_group_name_H-M   'P 1'
#
loop_
_entity.id
_entity.type
_entity.pdbx_description
1 polymer ?
#
loop_
_entity_poly.entity_id
_entity_poly.type
_entity_poly.pdbx_seq_one_letter_code
_entity_poly.pdbx_strand_id
1 'polypeptide(L)'
;RLEGALGRRLDRLVRQVERLERNVTISNEALALFVRFWLTTTPSLPESAQQAAQAKGRERYEGFVDALGRRLAKGRTLMEEISRDIEPTEGAESGPSSEPV
;
A
#
# COMPACT_ATOMS: atom_id res chain seq x y z
N ARG A 1 -5.96 46.22 0.78
CA ARG A 1 -6.76 45.44 -0.22
C ARG A 1 -6.11 44.09 -0.57
N LEU A 2 -4.80 44.04 -0.83
CA LEU A 2 -4.04 42.80 -1.05
C LEU A 2 -4.13 41.82 0.13
N GLU A 3 -3.99 42.31 1.36
CA GLU A 3 -4.10 41.50 2.59
C GLU A 3 -5.44 40.76 2.69
N GLY A 4 -6.54 41.42 2.33
CA GLY A 4 -7.88 40.80 2.32
C GLY A 4 -8.08 39.75 1.22
N ALA A 5 -7.37 39.86 0.09
CA ALA A 5 -7.39 38.83 -0.96
C ALA A 5 -6.53 37.63 -0.56
N LEU A 6 -5.39 37.87 0.10
CA LEU A 6 -4.51 36.83 0.64
C LEU A 6 -5.21 36.03 1.74
N GLY A 7 -5.90 36.70 2.68
CA GLY A 7 -6.68 36.05 3.74
C GLY A 7 -7.73 35.09 3.18
N ARG A 8 -8.53 35.53 2.20
CA ARG A 8 -9.52 34.66 1.54
C ARG A 8 -8.91 33.45 0.82
N ARG A 9 -7.69 33.59 0.28
CA ARG A 9 -6.98 32.48 -0.36
C ARG A 9 -6.49 31.47 0.67
N LEU A 10 -5.95 31.95 1.79
CA LEU A 10 -5.54 31.10 2.91
C LEU A 10 -6.72 30.34 3.50
N ASP A 11 -7.84 31.01 3.75
CA ASP A 11 -9.07 30.36 4.25
C ASP A 11 -9.55 29.24 3.30
N ARG A 12 -9.44 29.47 1.99
CA ARG A 12 -9.79 28.45 0.99
C ARG A 12 -8.82 27.27 1.02
N LEU A 13 -7.52 27.52 1.16
CA LEU A 13 -6.51 26.46 1.27
C LEU A 13 -6.71 25.63 2.53
N VAL A 14 -6.98 26.25 3.67
CA VAL A 14 -7.28 25.56 4.93
C VAL A 14 -8.46 24.60 4.74
N ARG A 15 -9.58 25.08 4.17
CA ARG A 15 -10.74 24.22 3.89
C ARG A 15 -10.45 23.09 2.90
N GLN A 16 -9.58 23.34 1.92
CA GLN A 16 -9.16 22.30 0.98
C GLN A 16 -8.30 21.24 1.66
N VAL A 17 -7.42 21.62 2.58
CA VAL A 17 -6.60 20.71 3.38
C VAL A 17 -7.48 19.89 4.33
N GLU A 18 -8.40 20.51 5.06
CA GLU A 18 -9.34 19.79 5.94
C GLU A 18 -10.17 18.75 5.16
N ARG A 19 -10.63 19.10 3.96
CA ARG A 19 -11.33 18.15 3.08
C ARG A 19 -10.41 17.05 2.57
N LEU A 20 -9.16 17.36 2.26
CA LEU A 20 -8.17 16.37 1.84
C LEU A 20 -7.86 15.40 2.97
N GLU A 21 -7.63 15.88 4.19
CA GLU A 21 -7.42 15.07 5.38
C GLU A 21 -8.59 14.11 5.59
N ARG A 22 -9.82 14.62 5.53
CA ARG A 22 -11.02 13.77 5.63
C ARG A 22 -11.06 12.70 4.54
N ASN A 23 -10.78 13.06 3.30
CA ASN A 23 -10.77 12.10 2.20
C ASN A 23 -9.69 11.02 2.38
N VAL A 24 -8.49 11.41 2.84
CA VAL A 24 -7.39 10.48 3.13
C VAL A 24 -7.76 9.52 4.24
N THR A 25 -8.39 10.00 5.33
CA THR A 25 -8.89 9.15 6.40
C THR A 25 -9.89 8.12 5.87
N ILE A 26 -10.88 8.54 5.08
CA ILE A 26 -11.87 7.65 4.48
C ILE A 26 -11.19 6.62 3.54
N SER A 27 -10.24 7.06 2.72
CA SER A 27 -9.50 6.16 1.82
C SER A 27 -8.69 5.12 2.60
N ASN A 28 -8.06 5.52 3.72
CA ASN A 28 -7.33 4.59 4.59
C ASN A 28 -8.26 3.57 5.25
N GLU A 29 -9.42 3.99 5.74
CA GLU A 29 -10.43 3.08 6.30
C GLU A 29 -10.92 2.07 5.26
N ALA A 30 -11.25 2.55 4.05
CA ALA A 30 -11.68 1.69 2.94
C ALA A 30 -10.59 0.69 2.54
N LEU A 31 -9.34 1.12 2.45
CA LEU A 31 -8.20 0.25 2.15
C LEU A 31 -7.99 -0.81 3.24
N ALA A 32 -8.07 -0.43 4.52
CA ALA A 32 -7.96 -1.35 5.63
C ALA A 32 -9.06 -2.43 5.58
N LEU A 33 -10.30 -2.04 5.29
CA LEU A 33 -11.41 -2.98 5.08
C LEU A 33 -11.17 -3.88 3.87
N PHE A 34 -10.69 -3.35 2.75
CA PHE A 34 -10.37 -4.13 1.55
C PHE A 34 -9.29 -5.18 1.83
N VAL A 35 -8.18 -4.79 2.46
CA VAL A 35 -7.08 -5.71 2.78
C VAL A 35 -7.55 -6.80 3.73
N ARG A 36 -8.30 -6.44 4.79
CA ARG A 36 -8.88 -7.41 5.71
C ARG A 36 -9.81 -8.37 4.98
N PHE A 37 -10.74 -7.86 4.19
CA PHE A 37 -11.66 -8.70 3.42
C PHE A 37 -10.89 -9.63 2.47
N TRP A 38 -9.93 -9.12 1.71
CA TRP A 38 -9.15 -9.91 0.75
C TRP A 38 -8.34 -11.03 1.43
N LEU A 39 -7.73 -10.75 2.60
CA LEU A 39 -6.94 -11.75 3.33
C LEU A 39 -7.79 -12.78 4.09
N THR A 40 -9.03 -12.43 4.44
CA THR A 40 -9.92 -13.29 5.24
C THR A 40 -10.97 -14.03 4.42
N THR A 41 -11.27 -13.57 3.20
CA THR A 41 -12.25 -14.21 2.33
C THR A 41 -11.64 -15.50 1.78
N THR A 42 -12.18 -16.62 2.23
CA THR A 42 -11.81 -17.95 1.73
C THR A 42 -12.98 -18.44 0.87
N PRO A 43 -12.74 -19.03 -0.33
CA PRO A 43 -13.83 -19.61 -1.12
C PRO A 43 -14.66 -20.59 -0.29
N SER A 44 -15.97 -20.72 -0.59
CA SER A 44 -16.93 -21.49 0.21
C SER A 44 -16.44 -22.91 0.49
N LEU A 45 -15.91 -23.08 1.70
CA LEU A 45 -15.49 -24.37 2.24
C LEU A 45 -16.67 -25.02 2.96
N PRO A 46 -16.68 -26.38 3.06
CA PRO A 46 -17.59 -27.08 3.95
C PRO A 46 -17.59 -26.45 5.35
N GLU A 47 -18.74 -26.41 6.01
CA GLU A 47 -18.93 -25.69 7.29
C GLU A 47 -17.89 -26.10 8.36
N SER A 48 -17.45 -27.36 8.33
CA SER A 48 -16.39 -27.91 9.18
C SER A 48 -15.00 -27.27 9.00
N ALA A 49 -14.72 -26.70 7.83
CA ALA A 49 -13.43 -26.08 7.50
C ALA A 49 -13.45 -24.53 7.58
N GLN A 50 -14.62 -23.92 7.80
CA GLN A 50 -14.75 -22.46 7.86
C GLN A 50 -14.00 -21.84 9.04
N GLN A 51 -14.02 -22.47 10.23
CA GLN A 51 -13.29 -21.95 11.40
C GLN A 51 -11.77 -21.91 11.15
N ALA A 52 -11.22 -22.99 10.58
CA ALA A 52 -9.79 -23.07 10.26
C ALA A 52 -9.39 -22.03 9.21
N ALA A 53 -10.22 -21.84 8.17
CA ALA A 53 -10.01 -20.83 7.14
C ALA A 53 -10.02 -19.40 7.70
N GLN A 54 -10.99 -19.07 8.56
CA GLN A 54 -11.04 -17.76 9.24
C GLN A 54 -9.82 -17.54 10.13
N ALA A 55 -9.38 -18.56 10.87
CA ALA A 55 -8.17 -18.48 11.69
C ALA A 55 -6.93 -18.19 10.84
N LYS A 56 -6.77 -18.88 9.71
CA LYS A 56 -5.66 -18.63 8.77
C LYS A 56 -5.73 -17.24 8.12
N GLY A 57 -6.94 -16.76 7.84
CA GLY A 57 -7.15 -15.40 7.35
C GLY A 57 -6.70 -14.34 8.35
N ARG A 58 -7.03 -14.52 9.64
CA ARG A 58 -6.57 -13.64 10.72
C ARG A 58 -5.06 -13.64 10.88
N GLU A 59 -4.43 -14.82 10.88
CA GLU A 59 -2.96 -14.96 10.95
C GLU A 59 -2.27 -14.20 9.80
N ARG A 60 -2.78 -14.31 8.57
CA ARG A 60 -2.25 -13.56 7.42
C ARG A 60 -2.40 -12.05 7.59
N TYR A 61 -3.53 -11.59 8.13
CA TYR A 61 -3.75 -10.18 8.40
C TYR A 61 -2.76 -9.64 9.45
N GLU A 62 -2.56 -10.35 10.55
CA GLU A 62 -1.60 -9.98 11.59
C GLU A 62 -0.16 -9.88 11.05
N GLY A 63 0.27 -10.87 10.26
CA GLY A 63 1.57 -10.85 9.61
C GLY A 63 1.75 -9.69 8.62
N PHE A 64 0.69 -9.32 7.89
CA PHE A 64 0.71 -8.13 7.03
C PHE A 64 0.88 -6.84 7.84
N VAL A 65 0.11 -6.66 8.92
CA VAL A 65 0.17 -5.46 9.78
C VAL A 65 1.57 -5.29 10.36
N ASP A 66 2.17 -6.37 10.84
CA ASP A 66 3.53 -6.38 11.39
C ASP A 66 4.59 -6.05 10.33
N ALA A 67 4.50 -6.63 9.13
CA ALA A 67 5.38 -6.29 8.02
C ALA A 67 5.25 -4.82 7.58
N LEU A 68 4.02 -4.29 7.54
CA LEU A 68 3.76 -2.89 7.23
C LEU A 68 4.34 -1.96 8.30
N GLY A 69 4.14 -2.28 9.59
CA GLY A 69 4.69 -1.51 10.70
C GLY A 69 6.21 -1.43 10.66
N ARG A 70 6.90 -2.56 10.43
CA ARG A 70 8.36 -2.58 10.24
C ARG A 70 8.82 -1.70 9.08
N ARG A 71 8.07 -1.66 7.98
CA ARG A 71 8.43 -0.85 6.82
C ARG A 71 8.27 0.64 7.10
N LEU A 72 7.15 1.05 7.70
CA LEU A 72 6.91 2.44 8.08
C LEU A 72 7.99 2.95 9.05
N ALA A 73 8.42 2.12 10.00
CA ALA A 73 9.50 2.45 10.93
C ALA A 73 10.87 2.68 10.24
N LYS A 74 11.09 2.08 9.07
CA LYS A 74 12.33 2.27 8.27
C LYS A 74 12.30 3.54 7.42
N GLY A 75 11.17 4.23 7.30
CA GLY A 75 11.04 5.49 6.58
C GLY A 75 11.15 5.41 5.04
N ARG A 76 11.38 4.21 4.48
CA ARG A 76 11.40 3.99 3.03
C ARG A 76 9.99 3.95 2.48
N THR A 77 9.70 4.77 1.48
CA THR A 77 8.36 4.81 0.88
C THR A 77 8.17 3.61 -0.05
N LEU A 78 6.93 3.13 -0.19
CA LEU A 78 6.59 2.10 -1.15
C LEU A 78 6.91 2.52 -2.60
N MET A 79 6.78 3.82 -2.89
CA MET A 79 7.14 4.41 -4.17
C MET A 79 8.62 4.22 -4.52
N GLU A 80 9.54 4.47 -3.58
CA GLU A 80 10.98 4.31 -3.79
C GLU A 80 11.43 2.88 -4.08
N GLU A 81 10.65 1.87 -3.68
CA GLU A 81 10.94 0.47 -3.93
C GLU A 81 10.36 0.01 -5.27
N ILE A 82 9.10 0.38 -5.56
CA ILE A 82 8.50 0.10 -6.87
C ILE A 82 9.33 0.75 -7.99
N SER A 83 9.81 1.99 -7.81
CA SER A 83 10.68 2.63 -8.81
C SER A 83 11.99 1.87 -9.05
N ARG A 84 12.56 1.22 -8.03
CA ARG A 84 13.77 0.40 -8.15
C ARG A 84 13.52 -0.96 -8.82
N ASP A 85 12.36 -1.56 -8.57
CA ASP A 85 11.99 -2.84 -9.19
C ASP A 85 11.62 -2.69 -10.68
N ILE A 86 11.29 -1.46 -11.13
CA ILE A 86 10.96 -1.14 -12.53
C ILE A 86 12.20 -0.68 -13.34
N GLU A 87 13.31 -0.30 -12.69
CA GLU A 87 14.58 -0.11 -13.41
C GLU A 87 14.96 -1.44 -14.06
N PRO A 88 15.03 -1.52 -15.41
CA PRO A 88 15.43 -2.74 -16.06
C PRO A 88 16.85 -3.04 -15.60
N THR A 89 17.12 -4.31 -15.27
CA THR A 89 18.48 -4.83 -15.18
C THR A 89 19.13 -4.75 -16.57
N GLU A 90 19.51 -3.55 -17.00
CA GLU A 90 20.38 -3.34 -18.15
C GLU A 90 21.78 -3.79 -17.73
N GLY A 91 22.13 -5.03 -18.07
CA GLY A 91 23.50 -5.51 -17.85
C GLY A 91 23.73 -7.01 -17.78
N ALA A 92 22.75 -7.86 -18.09
CA ALA A 92 22.95 -9.31 -18.16
C ALA A 92 22.78 -9.88 -19.57
N GLU A 93 23.24 -9.16 -20.59
CA GLU A 93 23.41 -9.72 -21.94
C GLU A 93 24.82 -9.38 -22.45
N SER A 94 25.79 -10.16 -22.00
CA SER A 94 27.06 -10.36 -22.71
C SER A 94 27.14 -11.86 -22.98
N GLY A 95 26.81 -12.23 -24.22
CA GLY A 95 26.39 -13.56 -24.64
C GLY A 95 27.41 -14.70 -24.51
N PRO A 96 26.97 -15.96 -24.69
CA PRO A 96 27.85 -17.11 -24.62
C PRO A 96 28.72 -17.16 -25.88
N SER A 97 30.01 -16.89 -25.74
CA SER A 97 31.01 -17.32 -26.70
C SER A 97 31.71 -18.53 -26.12
N SER A 98 31.53 -19.70 -26.76
CA SER A 98 32.50 -20.79 -26.90
C SER A 98 31.80 -22.04 -27.47
N GLU A 99 31.89 -22.23 -28.79
CA GLU A 99 31.80 -23.55 -29.43
C GLU A 99 33.04 -24.39 -29.06
N PRO A 100 32.92 -25.70 -28.83
CA PRO A 100 34.07 -26.60 -28.83
C PRO A 100 34.17 -27.33 -30.18
N VAL A 101 35.40 -27.43 -30.71
CA VAL A 101 35.83 -28.42 -31.73
C VAL A 101 36.44 -29.61 -31.01
#